data_AF-A0AAD8SV94-F1
#
_entry.id   AF-A0AAD8SV94-F1
#
_cell.length_a   1.000
_cell.length_b   1.000
_cell.length_c   1.000
_cell.angle_alpha   90.00
_cell.angle_beta   90.00
_cell.angle_gamma   90.00
#
_symmetry.space_group_name_H-M   'P 1'
#
loop_
_entity.id
_entity.type
_entity.pdbx_description
1 polymer ?
#
loop_
_entity_poly.entity_id
_entity_poly.type
_entity_poly.pdbx_seq_one_letter_code
_entity_poly.pdbx_strand_id
1 'polypeptide(L)'
;MATEDLEWERSKISNQDMNLLKRLGFTKKKDSLRFPHEESYPKPPIEYRPFMKELVRFGTQFIGYRDYAGELEDKLAKANKRADALAIELEQSESAHTKTVEDLQKRLDDAKRALEENVAQHSAREEEILSRLETQSRRFVRRTHQEYELENPEDDELLDALSLLEIHGTEARNGLAEAEAGLSQLFPYFFHKKEEPAALTSPSASRQ
;
A
#
# COMPACT_ATOMS: atom_id res chain seq x y z
N MET A 1 12.16 43.04 2.28
CA MET A 1 13.01 44.14 2.77
C MET A 1 12.10 45.12 3.49
N ALA A 2 12.05 45.04 4.81
CA ALA A 2 11.32 45.97 5.66
C ALA A 2 12.34 46.53 6.65
N THR A 3 12.69 47.80 6.47
CA THR A 3 13.42 48.59 7.45
C THR A 3 12.39 49.09 8.44
N GLU A 4 12.21 48.36 9.55
CA GLU A 4 11.47 48.88 10.69
C GLU A 4 12.34 49.92 11.38
N ASP A 5 11.87 51.15 11.29
CA ASP A 5 12.40 52.33 11.94
C ASP A 5 12.48 52.11 13.45
N LEU A 6 13.69 51.79 13.93
CA LEU A 6 14.10 52.00 15.32
C LEU A 6 14.25 53.50 15.56
N GLU A 7 13.15 54.24 15.45
CA GLU A 7 13.01 55.57 16.02
C GLU A 7 12.99 55.40 17.54
N TRP A 8 14.18 55.37 18.13
CA TRP A 8 14.37 55.74 19.52
C TRP A 8 13.68 57.09 19.71
N GLU A 9 12.51 57.06 20.35
CA GLU A 9 11.82 58.23 20.84
C GLU A 9 12.83 59.09 21.59
N ARG A 10 13.28 60.17 20.94
CA ARG A 10 14.06 61.22 21.59
C ARG A 10 13.14 61.80 22.64
N SER A 11 13.22 61.31 23.88
CA SER A 11 12.45 61.82 25.01
C SER A 11 12.58 63.34 25.04
N LYS A 12 11.50 64.03 24.68
CA LYS A 12 11.41 65.47 24.82
C LYS A 12 11.40 65.77 26.31
N ILE A 13 12.54 66.15 26.86
CA ILE A 13 12.66 66.63 28.24
C ILE A 13 11.58 67.69 28.45
N SER A 14 10.69 67.46 29.42
CA SER A 14 9.57 68.36 29.70
C SER A 14 10.09 69.74 30.11
N ASN A 15 9.36 70.80 29.81
CA ASN A 15 9.68 72.15 30.30
C ASN A 15 9.74 72.20 31.84
N GLN A 16 9.03 71.31 32.52
CA GLN A 16 9.11 71.14 33.98
C GLN A 16 10.48 70.59 34.41
N ASP A 17 10.96 69.55 33.74
CA ASP A 17 12.28 68.95 33.99
C ASP A 17 13.40 69.95 33.70
N MET A 18 13.22 70.77 32.65
CA MET A 18 14.19 71.81 32.30
C MET A 18 14.28 72.90 33.38
N ASN A 19 13.15 73.30 33.96
CA ASN A 19 13.14 74.25 35.07
C ASN A 19 13.70 73.64 36.36
N LEU A 20 13.48 72.35 36.59
CA LEU A 20 14.05 71.62 37.72
C LEU A 20 15.58 71.57 37.62
N LEU A 21 16.11 71.21 36.45
CA LEU A 21 17.55 71.19 36.16
C LEU A 21 18.20 72.58 36.29
N LYS A 22 17.49 73.64 35.88
CA LYS A 22 17.93 75.03 36.09
C LYS A 22 17.98 75.42 37.56
N ARG A 23 16.97 75.02 38.35
CA ARG A 23 16.91 75.23 39.81
C ARG A 23 18.02 74.49 40.55
N LEU A 24 18.31 73.26 40.12
CA LEU A 24 19.39 72.41 40.66
C LEU A 24 20.79 72.84 40.18
N GLY A 25 20.89 73.86 39.32
CA GLY A 25 22.15 74.45 38.89
C GLY A 25 22.89 73.67 37.81
N PHE A 26 22.33 72.58 37.29
CA PHE A 26 22.96 71.72 36.28
C PHE A 26 23.17 72.42 34.93
N THR A 27 22.42 73.48 34.63
CA THR A 27 22.50 74.19 33.35
C THR A 27 23.37 75.44 33.37
N LYS A 28 23.97 75.82 34.52
CA LYS A 28 24.65 77.12 34.66
C LYS A 28 26.09 77.15 34.18
N LYS A 29 26.75 76.01 33.92
CA LYS A 29 28.12 75.96 33.40
C LYS A 29 28.26 74.77 32.46
N LYS A 30 28.85 74.97 31.27
CA LYS A 30 29.20 73.86 30.36
C LYS A 30 30.21 72.87 30.97
N ASP A 31 30.81 73.21 32.11
CA ASP A 31 31.77 72.40 32.88
C ASP A 31 31.29 72.02 34.30
N SER A 32 30.01 72.22 34.68
CA SER A 32 29.56 71.89 36.06
C SER A 32 29.42 70.39 36.34
N LEU A 33 29.41 69.56 35.30
CA LEU A 33 29.42 68.11 35.37
C LEU A 33 30.81 67.57 34.99
N ARG A 34 31.87 68.11 35.61
CA ARG A 34 33.14 67.40 35.64
C ARG A 34 33.07 66.38 36.76
N PHE A 35 32.91 65.11 36.37
CA PHE A 35 33.22 64.03 37.28
C PHE A 35 34.69 64.15 37.69
N PRO A 36 35.02 64.01 38.98
CA PRO A 36 36.41 64.03 39.41
C PRO A 36 37.19 62.97 38.62
N HIS A 37 38.35 63.32 38.06
CA HIS A 37 39.26 62.32 37.47
C HIS A 37 39.56 61.23 38.51
N GLU A 38 39.86 60.00 38.07
CA GLU A 38 39.96 58.79 38.91
C GLU A 38 40.82 58.93 40.19
N GLU A 39 41.76 59.89 40.22
CA GLU A 39 42.60 60.22 41.38
C GLU A 39 41.93 61.05 42.49
N SER A 40 40.75 61.60 42.23
CA SER A 40 40.02 62.51 43.14
C SER A 40 38.84 61.83 43.85
N TYR A 41 38.68 60.51 43.68
CA TYR A 41 37.86 59.74 44.59
C TYR A 41 38.62 59.57 45.91
N PRO A 42 38.04 59.98 47.06
CA PRO A 42 38.67 59.70 48.34
C PRO A 42 38.84 58.19 48.45
N LYS A 43 40.09 57.72 48.49
CA LYS A 43 40.38 56.31 48.79
C LYS A 43 39.62 56.00 50.07
N PRO A 44 38.69 55.02 50.07
CA PRO A 44 37.91 54.74 51.26
C PRO A 44 38.87 54.49 52.43
N PRO A 45 38.53 54.97 53.63
CA PRO A 45 39.32 54.69 54.82
C PRO A 45 39.63 53.20 54.87
N ILE A 46 40.84 52.83 55.32
CA ILE A 46 41.38 51.46 55.21
C ILE A 46 40.39 50.42 55.78
N GLU A 47 39.64 50.82 56.81
CA GLU A 47 38.59 50.07 57.48
C GLU A 47 37.42 49.62 56.58
N TYR A 48 37.08 50.41 55.55
CA TYR A 48 35.95 50.11 54.64
C TYR A 48 36.37 49.37 53.37
N ARG A 49 37.67 49.22 53.10
CA ARG A 49 38.18 48.49 51.92
C ARG A 49 37.71 47.03 51.85
N PRO A 50 37.66 46.26 52.96
CA PRO A 50 37.14 44.88 52.93
C PRO A 50 35.65 44.85 52.53
N PHE A 51 34.84 45.74 53.13
CA PHE A 51 33.41 45.86 52.84
C PHE A 51 33.15 46.24 51.37
N MET A 52 33.88 47.22 50.82
CA MET A 52 33.72 47.63 49.42
C MET A 52 34.11 46.51 48.44
N LYS A 53 35.11 45.67 48.77
CA LYS A 53 35.46 44.50 47.94
C LYS A 53 34.35 43.47 47.90
N GLU A 54 33.71 43.21 49.04
CA GLU A 54 32.57 42.30 49.09
C GLU A 54 31.37 42.87 48.33
N LEU A 55 31.09 44.16 48.48
CA LEU A 55 30.00 44.82 47.74
C LEU A 55 30.21 44.77 46.23
N VAL A 56 31.43 45.01 45.75
CA VAL A 56 31.79 44.86 44.33
C VAL A 56 31.62 43.40 43.89
N ARG A 57 32.09 42.42 44.68
CA ARG A 57 31.92 40.99 44.38
C ARG A 57 30.44 40.60 44.26
N PHE A 58 29.60 41.05 45.19
CA PHE A 58 28.15 40.82 45.14
C PHE A 58 27.51 41.51 43.94
N GLY A 59 27.92 42.74 43.62
CA GLY A 59 27.45 43.47 42.44
C GLY A 59 27.76 42.71 41.15
N THR A 60 28.99 42.21 40.98
CA THR A 60 29.38 41.41 39.81
C THR A 60 28.60 40.10 39.71
N GLN A 61 28.39 39.40 40.83
CA GLN A 61 27.57 38.19 40.86
C GLN A 61 26.11 38.46 40.49
N PHE A 62 25.52 39.53 41.05
CA PHE A 62 24.13 39.91 40.77
C PHE A 62 23.91 40.26 39.30
N ILE A 63 24.83 41.00 38.68
CA ILE A 63 24.79 41.30 37.24
C ILE A 63 24.85 40.00 36.43
N GLY A 64 25.75 39.07 36.79
CA GLY A 64 25.84 37.77 36.13
C GLY A 64 24.55 36.94 36.22
N TYR A 65 23.89 36.91 37.38
CA TYR A 65 22.60 36.24 37.53
C TYR A 65 21.48 36.90 36.71
N ARG A 66 21.45 38.23 36.69
CA ARG A 66 20.46 38.99 35.89
C ARG A 66 20.62 38.69 34.40
N ASP A 67 21.85 38.71 33.90
CA ASP A 67 22.11 38.48 32.48
C ASP A 67 21.80 37.02 32.11
N TYR A 68 22.13 36.06 32.98
CA TYR A 68 21.73 34.65 32.81
C TYR A 68 20.21 34.45 32.82
N ALA A 69 19.48 35.14 33.70
CA ALA A 69 18.02 35.09 33.75
C ALA A 69 17.41 35.64 32.45
N GLY A 70 17.95 36.75 31.93
CA GLY A 70 17.54 37.29 30.63
C GLY A 70 17.78 36.32 29.47
N GLU A 71 18.94 35.64 29.44
CA GLU A 71 19.17 34.60 28.43
C GLU A 71 18.20 33.42 28.53
N LEU A 72 17.80 33.05 29.75
CA LEU A 72 16.86 31.96 29.99
C LEU A 72 15.46 32.34 29.49
N GLU A 73 15.03 33.57 29.76
CA GLU A 73 13.78 34.14 29.26
C GLU A 73 13.75 34.21 27.74
N ASP A 74 14.85 34.65 27.12
CA ASP A 74 14.99 34.66 25.65
C ASP A 74 14.91 33.26 25.05
N LYS A 75 15.54 32.27 25.70
CA LYS A 75 15.47 30.86 25.27
C LYS A 75 14.04 30.33 25.41
N LEU A 76 13.35 30.66 26.50
CA LEU A 76 11.96 30.28 26.73
C LEU A 76 11.02 30.92 25.71
N ALA A 77 11.18 32.22 25.42
CA ALA A 77 10.41 32.91 24.40
C ALA A 77 10.64 32.31 23.00
N LYS A 78 11.89 31.96 22.65
CA LYS A 78 12.21 31.28 21.39
C LYS A 78 11.62 29.87 21.33
N ALA A 79 11.65 29.12 22.43
CA ALA A 79 11.07 27.79 22.50
C ALA A 79 9.54 27.83 22.33
N ASN A 80 8.87 28.77 23.00
CA ASN A 80 7.42 28.96 22.86
C ASN A 80 7.04 29.34 21.42
N LYS A 81 7.75 30.29 20.80
CA LYS A 81 7.51 30.63 19.39
C LYS A 81 7.68 29.45 18.45
N ARG A 82 8.66 28.56 18.71
CA ARG A 82 8.85 27.33 17.94
C ARG A 82 7.72 26.33 18.20
N ALA A 83 7.26 26.21 19.45
CA ALA A 83 6.13 25.35 19.79
C ALA A 83 4.85 25.81 19.07
N ASP A 84 4.58 27.11 19.04
CA ASP A 84 3.44 27.68 18.33
C ASP A 84 3.54 27.44 16.81
N ALA A 85 4.73 27.62 16.21
CA ALA A 85 4.94 27.34 14.80
C ALA A 85 4.72 25.86 14.46
N LEU A 86 5.23 24.94 15.30
CA LEU A 86 5.03 23.50 15.14
C LEU A 86 3.55 23.11 15.31
N ALA A 87 2.81 23.76 16.21
CA ALA A 87 1.39 23.51 16.39
C ALA A 87 0.60 23.87 15.11
N ILE A 88 0.94 25.00 14.47
CA ILE A 88 0.33 25.42 13.20
C ILE A 88 0.67 24.43 12.07
N GLU A 89 1.94 24.03 11.95
CA GLU A 89 2.35 23.04 10.93
C GLU A 89 1.65 21.70 11.13
N LEU A 90 1.52 21.25 12.38
CA LEU A 90 0.81 20.02 12.73
C LEU A 90 -0.66 20.10 12.30
N GLU A 91 -1.36 21.17 12.68
CA GLU A 91 -2.77 21.39 12.30
C GLU A 91 -2.96 21.41 10.77
N GLN A 92 -2.05 22.07 10.04
CA GLN A 92 -2.08 22.09 8.58
C GLN A 92 -1.86 20.69 7.98
N SER A 93 -0.87 19.95 8.49
CA SER A 93 -0.57 18.60 8.02
C SER A 93 -1.71 17.63 8.32
N GLU A 94 -2.33 17.72 9.49
CA GLU A 94 -3.50 16.92 9.87
C GLU A 94 -4.68 17.25 8.95
N SER A 95 -4.95 18.53 8.69
CA SER A 95 -6.02 18.94 7.77
C SER A 95 -5.79 18.48 6.33
N ALA A 96 -4.54 18.39 5.90
CA ALA A 96 -4.19 17.86 4.58
C ALA A 96 -4.37 16.34 4.56
N HIS A 97 -3.91 15.65 5.61
CA HIS A 97 -4.06 14.21 5.75
C HIS A 97 -5.52 13.78 5.82
N THR A 98 -6.37 14.46 6.59
CA THR A 98 -7.80 14.15 6.67
C THR A 98 -8.47 14.26 5.30
N LYS A 99 -8.21 15.34 4.55
CA LYS A 99 -8.70 15.49 3.17
C LYS A 99 -8.23 14.37 2.25
N THR A 100 -6.97 13.97 2.33
CA THR A 100 -6.45 12.86 1.51
C THR A 100 -7.09 11.52 1.88
N VAL A 101 -7.34 11.29 3.17
CA VAL A 101 -8.01 10.07 3.66
C VAL A 101 -9.45 10.04 3.19
N GLU A 102 -10.17 11.16 3.27
CA GLU A 102 -11.55 11.26 2.76
C GLU A 102 -11.64 11.02 1.25
N ASP A 103 -10.70 11.55 0.45
CA ASP A 103 -10.64 11.29 -0.99
C ASP A 103 -10.37 9.81 -1.29
N LEU A 104 -9.42 9.20 -0.59
CA LEU A 104 -9.13 7.76 -0.73
C LEU A 104 -10.31 6.89 -0.33
N GLN A 105 -11.05 7.25 0.72
CA GLN A 105 -12.26 6.55 1.14
C GLN A 105 -13.34 6.62 0.07
N LYS A 106 -13.61 7.80 -0.50
CA LYS A 106 -14.56 7.97 -1.60
C LYS A 106 -14.18 7.12 -2.80
N ARG A 107 -12.91 7.16 -3.22
CA ARG A 107 -12.41 6.35 -4.34
C ARG A 107 -12.54 4.85 -4.08
N LEU A 108 -12.37 4.42 -2.84
CA LEU A 108 -12.52 3.02 -2.45
C LEU A 108 -14.00 2.59 -2.49
N ASP A 109 -14.92 3.44 -2.06
CA ASP A 109 -16.36 3.16 -2.13
C ASP A 109 -16.86 3.16 -3.58
N ASP A 110 -16.39 4.09 -4.42
CA ASP A 110 -16.68 4.11 -5.85
C ASP A 110 -16.14 2.85 -6.54
N ALA A 111 -14.90 2.45 -6.23
CA ALA A 111 -14.30 1.24 -6.77
C ALA A 111 -15.06 -0.03 -6.33
N LYS A 112 -15.52 -0.09 -5.08
CA LYS A 112 -16.38 -1.18 -4.58
C LYS A 112 -17.69 -1.24 -5.33
N ARG A 113 -18.39 -0.10 -5.49
CA ARG A 113 -19.65 -0.04 -6.25
C ARG A 113 -19.45 -0.47 -7.71
N ALA A 114 -18.39 -0.02 -8.36
CA ALA A 114 -18.07 -0.43 -9.73
C ALA A 114 -17.75 -1.93 -9.84
N LEU A 115 -17.09 -2.50 -8.83
CA LEU A 115 -16.82 -3.93 -8.76
C LEU A 115 -18.11 -4.74 -8.56
N GLU A 116 -18.97 -4.31 -7.64
CA GLU A 116 -20.28 -4.93 -7.40
C GLU A 116 -21.14 -4.92 -8.66
N GLU A 117 -21.16 -3.81 -9.40
CA GLU A 117 -21.87 -3.71 -10.68
C GLU A 117 -21.28 -4.67 -11.72
N ASN A 118 -19.96 -4.75 -11.84
CA ASN A 118 -19.31 -5.70 -12.76
C ASN A 118 -19.64 -7.14 -12.39
N VAL A 119 -19.60 -7.50 -11.10
CA VAL A 119 -19.97 -8.84 -10.63
C VAL A 119 -21.42 -9.14 -10.98
N ALA A 120 -22.35 -8.20 -10.76
CA ALA A 120 -23.75 -8.38 -11.14
C ALA A 120 -23.93 -8.58 -12.65
N GLN A 121 -23.22 -7.81 -13.48
CA GLN A 121 -23.23 -7.96 -14.94
C GLN A 121 -22.66 -9.32 -15.37
N HIS A 122 -21.57 -9.76 -14.75
CA HIS A 122 -20.96 -11.07 -15.00
C HIS A 122 -21.92 -12.21 -14.63
N SER A 123 -22.54 -12.16 -13.45
CA SER A 123 -23.54 -13.15 -13.03
C SER A 123 -24.72 -13.21 -14.01
N ALA A 124 -25.28 -12.06 -14.41
CA ALA A 124 -26.37 -12.01 -15.37
C ALA A 124 -25.98 -12.62 -16.73
N ARG A 125 -24.76 -12.34 -17.20
CA ARG A 125 -24.22 -12.91 -18.44
C ARG A 125 -24.03 -14.42 -18.33
N GLU A 126 -23.55 -14.91 -17.20
CA GLU A 126 -23.39 -16.35 -16.95
C GLU A 126 -24.73 -17.07 -16.93
N GLU A 127 -25.75 -16.51 -16.28
CA GLU A 127 -27.12 -17.04 -16.30
C GLU A 127 -27.70 -17.10 -17.73
N GLU A 128 -27.47 -16.06 -18.54
CA GLU A 128 -27.88 -16.06 -19.94
C GLU A 128 -27.20 -17.20 -20.73
N ILE A 129 -25.88 -17.37 -20.56
CA ILE A 129 -25.13 -18.45 -21.21
C ILE A 129 -25.66 -19.81 -20.77
N LEU A 130 -25.90 -20.01 -19.48
CA LEU A 130 -26.45 -21.25 -18.93
C LEU A 130 -27.83 -21.54 -19.51
N SER A 131 -28.73 -20.56 -19.57
CA SER A 131 -30.08 -20.73 -20.13
C SER A 131 -30.05 -21.09 -21.63
N ARG A 132 -29.12 -20.49 -22.38
CA ARG A 132 -28.91 -20.79 -23.80
C ARG A 132 -28.35 -22.20 -24.01
N LEU A 133 -27.37 -22.60 -23.21
CA LEU A 133 -26.78 -23.93 -23.25
C LEU A 133 -27.81 -25.00 -22.86
N GLU A 134 -28.61 -24.76 -21.83
CA GLU A 134 -29.70 -25.64 -21.42
C GLU A 134 -30.73 -25.79 -22.54
N THR A 135 -31.11 -24.69 -23.18
CA THR A 135 -32.02 -24.70 -24.33
C THR A 135 -31.44 -25.49 -25.50
N GLN A 136 -30.16 -25.31 -25.82
CA GLN A 136 -29.48 -26.07 -26.87
C GLN A 136 -29.38 -27.55 -26.54
N SER A 137 -29.05 -27.90 -25.29
CA SER A 137 -29.00 -29.28 -24.80
C SER A 137 -30.36 -29.95 -24.91
N ARG A 138 -31.45 -29.29 -24.45
CA ARG A 138 -32.83 -29.79 -24.62
C ARG A 138 -33.19 -30.03 -26.10
N ARG A 139 -32.79 -29.12 -27.00
CA ARG A 139 -33.01 -29.30 -28.45
C ARG A 139 -32.22 -30.47 -29.02
N PHE A 140 -30.97 -30.66 -28.58
CA PHE A 140 -30.14 -31.78 -29.00
C PHE A 140 -30.72 -33.11 -28.53
N VAL A 141 -31.04 -33.23 -27.24
CA VAL A 141 -31.70 -34.40 -26.64
C VAL A 141 -33.02 -34.72 -27.35
N ARG A 142 -33.84 -33.70 -27.65
CA ARG A 142 -35.07 -33.89 -28.41
C ARG A 142 -34.81 -34.40 -29.83
N ARG A 143 -33.77 -33.89 -30.51
CA ARG A 143 -33.39 -34.36 -31.85
C ARG A 143 -32.91 -35.81 -31.81
N THR A 144 -32.04 -36.18 -30.87
CA THR A 144 -31.55 -37.54 -30.75
C THR A 144 -32.65 -38.52 -30.34
N HIS A 145 -33.59 -38.14 -29.47
CA HIS A 145 -34.73 -39.01 -29.15
C HIS A 145 -35.71 -39.18 -30.31
N GLN A 146 -35.80 -38.22 -31.25
CA GLN A 146 -36.58 -38.39 -32.48
C GLN A 146 -35.87 -39.25 -33.54
N GLU A 147 -34.55 -39.37 -33.48
CA GLU A 147 -33.76 -40.19 -34.42
C GLU A 147 -33.58 -41.65 -33.95
N TYR A 148 -34.03 -42.00 -32.74
CA TYR A 148 -33.98 -43.35 -32.18
C TYR A 148 -35.30 -43.79 -31.53
N GLU A 149 -36.45 -43.49 -32.14
CA GLU A 149 -37.52 -44.49 -32.09
C GLU A 149 -37.06 -45.64 -33.00
N LEU A 150 -36.18 -46.49 -32.45
CA LEU A 150 -35.98 -47.83 -32.99
C LEU A 150 -37.35 -48.49 -32.86
N GLU A 151 -38.12 -48.43 -33.95
CA GLU A 151 -39.11 -49.46 -34.25
C GLU A 151 -38.37 -50.77 -33.98
N ASN A 152 -38.82 -51.57 -33.01
CA ASN A 152 -38.35 -52.96 -32.91
C ASN A 152 -38.97 -53.64 -34.14
N PRO A 153 -38.27 -53.87 -35.27
CA PRO A 153 -38.70 -54.96 -36.11
C PRO A 153 -38.50 -56.19 -35.23
N GLU A 154 -39.60 -56.86 -34.87
CA GLU A 154 -39.53 -58.21 -34.31
C GLU A 154 -38.82 -59.20 -35.28
N ASP A 155 -38.48 -58.73 -36.48
CA ASP A 155 -37.72 -59.37 -37.54
C ASP A 155 -36.36 -58.67 -37.74
N ASP A 156 -35.48 -58.67 -36.72
CA ASP A 156 -34.09 -58.20 -36.90
C ASP A 156 -33.33 -59.21 -37.79
N GLU A 157 -33.37 -58.98 -39.11
CA GLU A 157 -32.67 -59.76 -40.14
C GLU A 157 -31.16 -59.90 -39.85
N LEU A 158 -30.58 -58.94 -39.11
CA LEU A 158 -29.22 -58.98 -38.61
C LEU A 158 -29.00 -60.01 -37.50
N LEU A 159 -29.97 -60.19 -36.60
CA LEU A 159 -29.93 -61.24 -35.58
C LEU A 159 -30.08 -62.63 -36.22
N ASP A 160 -30.95 -62.76 -37.22
CA ASP A 160 -31.09 -64.00 -37.99
C ASP A 160 -29.82 -64.33 -38.79
N ALA A 161 -29.21 -63.32 -39.43
CA ALA A 161 -27.95 -63.50 -40.15
C ALA A 161 -26.80 -63.87 -39.20
N LEU A 162 -26.73 -63.25 -38.01
CA LEU A 162 -25.75 -63.59 -36.98
C LEU A 162 -25.98 -65.00 -36.42
N SER A 163 -27.23 -65.40 -36.22
CA SER A 163 -27.61 -66.75 -35.77
C SER A 163 -27.24 -67.81 -36.81
N LEU A 164 -27.52 -67.56 -38.10
CA LEU A 164 -27.06 -68.42 -39.20
C LEU A 164 -25.53 -68.52 -39.27
N LEU A 165 -24.83 -67.40 -39.03
CA LEU A 165 -23.37 -67.38 -38.99
C LEU A 165 -22.79 -68.07 -37.75
N GLU A 166 -23.50 -68.06 -36.63
CA GLU A 166 -23.11 -68.78 -35.41
C GLU A 166 -23.29 -70.29 -35.58
N ILE A 167 -24.40 -70.70 -36.19
CA ILE A 167 -24.73 -72.11 -36.45
C ILE A 167 -23.77 -72.71 -37.50
N HIS A 168 -23.55 -72.02 -38.62
CA HIS A 168 -22.79 -72.57 -39.76
C HIS A 168 -21.40 -71.97 -39.95
N GLY A 169 -21.00 -70.98 -39.15
CA GLY A 169 -19.69 -70.34 -39.28
C GLY A 169 -18.52 -71.28 -38.97
N THR A 170 -18.74 -72.29 -38.12
CA THR A 170 -17.73 -73.32 -37.82
C THR A 170 -17.53 -74.27 -39.01
N GLU A 171 -18.62 -74.73 -39.64
CA GLU A 171 -18.58 -75.55 -40.85
C GLU A 171 -17.97 -74.79 -42.03
N ALA A 172 -18.34 -73.51 -42.21
CA ALA A 172 -17.76 -72.66 -43.24
C ALA A 172 -16.25 -72.44 -43.03
N ARG A 173 -15.80 -72.21 -41.79
CA ARG A 173 -14.37 -72.08 -41.46
C ARG A 173 -13.62 -73.38 -41.68
N ASN A 174 -14.19 -74.51 -41.31
CA ASN A 174 -13.57 -75.83 -41.50
C ASN A 174 -13.45 -76.19 -42.98
N GLY A 175 -14.51 -75.98 -43.77
CA GLY A 175 -14.47 -76.20 -45.22
C GLY A 175 -13.46 -75.30 -45.93
N LEU A 176 -13.33 -74.05 -45.49
CA LEU A 176 -12.34 -73.11 -46.04
C LEU A 176 -10.91 -73.49 -45.65
N ALA A 177 -10.70 -73.97 -44.42
CA ALA A 177 -9.40 -74.49 -43.97
C ALA A 177 -9.01 -75.79 -44.69
N GLU A 178 -9.95 -76.71 -44.93
CA GLU A 178 -9.73 -77.91 -45.73
C GLU A 178 -9.42 -77.58 -47.19
N ALA A 179 -10.14 -76.62 -47.78
CA ALA A 179 -9.86 -76.13 -49.13
C ALA A 179 -8.49 -75.44 -49.21
N GLU A 180 -8.13 -74.61 -48.22
CA GLU A 180 -6.80 -73.98 -48.13
C GLU A 180 -5.69 -75.03 -48.01
N ALA A 181 -5.90 -76.08 -47.21
CA ALA A 181 -4.96 -77.20 -47.08
C ALA A 181 -4.80 -77.98 -48.39
N GLY A 182 -5.91 -78.31 -49.08
CA GLY A 182 -5.88 -78.99 -50.37
C GLY A 182 -5.23 -78.15 -51.47
N LEU A 183 -5.53 -76.85 -51.51
CA LEU A 183 -4.89 -75.91 -52.46
C LEU A 183 -3.40 -75.72 -52.16
N SER A 184 -3.02 -75.65 -50.88
CA SER A 184 -1.61 -75.59 -50.48
C SER A 184 -0.83 -76.85 -50.89
N GLN A 185 -1.49 -78.02 -50.92
CA GLN A 185 -0.90 -79.27 -51.37
C GLN A 185 -0.73 -79.32 -52.91
N LEU A 186 -1.70 -78.79 -53.65
CA LEU A 186 -1.67 -78.73 -55.12
C LEU A 186 -0.73 -77.63 -55.65
N PHE A 187 -0.60 -76.51 -54.95
CA PHE A 187 0.16 -75.33 -55.38
C PHE A 187 1.12 -74.83 -54.28
N PRO A 188 2.16 -75.60 -53.92
CA PRO A 188 3.04 -75.31 -52.77
C PRO A 188 3.89 -74.04 -52.93
N TYR A 189 4.05 -73.51 -54.14
CA TYR A 189 4.80 -72.27 -54.38
C TYR A 189 3.99 -70.99 -54.10
N PHE A 190 2.65 -71.06 -54.06
CA PHE A 190 1.80 -69.88 -53.87
C PHE A 190 1.47 -69.60 -52.39
N PHE A 191 1.48 -70.63 -51.54
CA PHE A 191 1.11 -70.51 -50.12
C PHE A 191 2.35 -70.62 -49.23
N HIS A 192 2.67 -69.55 -48.51
CA HIS A 192 3.81 -69.50 -47.60
C HIS A 192 3.45 -70.23 -46.30
N LYS A 193 4.37 -71.05 -45.77
CA LYS A 193 4.15 -71.76 -44.49
C LYS A 193 3.96 -70.73 -43.38
N LYS A 194 2.80 -70.74 -42.70
CA LYS A 194 2.50 -69.85 -41.57
C LYS A 194 3.44 -70.22 -40.41
N GLU A 195 4.34 -69.31 -40.05
CA GLU A 195 5.09 -69.36 -38.78
C GLU A 195 4.17 -68.87 -37.65
N GLU A 196 4.04 -69.64 -36.56
CA GLU A 196 3.22 -69.28 -35.39
C GLU A 196 3.91 -68.17 -34.56
N PRO A 197 3.26 -67.03 -34.25
CA PRO A 197 3.81 -66.06 -33.33
C PRO A 197 3.56 -66.47 -31.86
N ALA A 198 4.63 -66.44 -31.05
CA ALA A 198 4.65 -66.75 -29.63
C ALA A 198 3.65 -65.90 -28.82
N ALA A 199 2.87 -66.58 -27.97
CA ALA A 199 1.86 -65.98 -27.10
C ALA A 199 2.46 -64.98 -26.08
N LEU A 200 1.80 -63.83 -25.94
CA LEU A 200 2.03 -62.80 -24.93
C LEU A 200 1.80 -63.36 -23.53
N THR A 201 2.89 -63.61 -22.77
CA THR A 201 2.82 -63.81 -21.32
C THR A 201 2.68 -62.46 -20.62
N SER A 202 1.57 -62.23 -19.91
CA SER A 202 1.39 -61.10 -18.99
C SER A 202 2.30 -61.25 -17.76
N PRO A 203 2.97 -60.20 -17.27
CA PRO A 203 3.70 -60.28 -16.01
C PRO A 203 2.76 -60.06 -14.83
N SER A 204 2.75 -61.06 -13.95
CA SER A 204 2.13 -61.07 -12.63
C SER A 204 2.62 -59.94 -11.73
N ALA A 205 1.69 -59.27 -11.05
CA ALA A 205 1.94 -58.36 -9.95
C ALA A 205 2.78 -59.02 -8.84
N SER A 206 3.95 -58.45 -8.56
CA SER A 206 4.80 -58.83 -7.44
C SER A 206 4.64 -57.79 -6.33
N ARG A 207 3.90 -58.17 -5.28
CA ARG A 207 4.03 -57.60 -3.94
C ARG A 207 5.38 -58.04 -3.39
N GLN A 208 6.25 -57.11 -3.03
CA GLN A 208 6.90 -57.00 -1.71
C GLN A 208 7.63 -55.67 -1.61
#